data_AF-Q9S8M0-F1
#
_entry.id   AF-Q9S8M0-F1
#
_cell.length_a   1.000
_cell.length_b   1.000
_cell.length_c   1.000
_cell.angle_alpha   90.00
_cell.angle_beta   90.00
_cell.angle_gamma   90.00
#
_symmetry.space_group_name_H-M   'P 1'
#
loop_
_entity.id
_entity.type
_entity.pdbx_description
1 polymer ?
#
loop_
_entity_poly.entity_id
_entity_poly.type
_entity_poly.pdbx_seq_one_letter_code
_entity_poly.pdbx_strand_id
1 'polypeptide(L)'
;MKETAISVLALLTLFLLEVVSANELSLPFHLPINETIGLEVFQGINNASPPSPSPLPYPQCGMKKGGGKCIKTGECCSIWGWCGTTNAYCSPGYCQKQCPGPYPEGRCGWQANGKSCPTGTGQCCSNGGWCGTTSDYCASKNCQSQCKLPSPPPPPPPPSPPPPSPPSPPPPSPPPPPPPSPPPPSPPPPSPSPPPPPASPPPPPPALPYPQCGIKKGGGKCIKTGECCSIWGWCGTTNAYCSPGYCQKQCPGPYPEGRCGWQANGKSCPTGTGHCCSNAGWCGTTSDYCAPVNCQAQCNTTTLTSPIKNRMRGIESFMLNVV
;
A
#
# COMPACT_ATOMS: atom_id res chain seq x y z
N MET A 1 48.11 40.53 -15.88
CA MET A 1 46.97 40.18 -15.00
C MET A 1 45.58 40.43 -15.63
N LYS A 2 45.48 40.83 -16.92
CA LYS A 2 44.18 41.20 -17.54
C LYS A 2 43.50 40.04 -18.29
N GLU A 3 44.15 38.91 -18.48
CA GLU A 3 43.61 37.79 -19.26
C GLU A 3 42.82 36.78 -18.41
N THR A 4 43.07 36.71 -17.11
CA THR A 4 42.32 35.83 -16.18
C THR A 4 40.95 36.37 -15.79
N ALA A 5 40.70 37.68 -15.91
CA ALA A 5 39.41 38.28 -15.54
C ALA A 5 38.27 37.95 -16.52
N ILE A 6 38.60 37.74 -17.80
CA ILE A 6 37.60 37.48 -18.86
C ILE A 6 37.04 36.04 -18.75
N SER A 7 37.85 35.09 -18.27
CA SER A 7 37.42 33.70 -18.10
C SER A 7 36.46 33.50 -16.92
N VAL A 8 36.66 34.24 -15.82
CA VAL A 8 35.76 34.16 -14.65
C VAL A 8 34.40 34.78 -14.96
N LEU A 9 34.37 35.88 -15.73
CA LEU A 9 33.12 36.52 -16.13
C LEU A 9 32.29 35.61 -17.07
N ALA A 10 32.94 34.91 -18.00
CA ALA A 10 32.29 33.97 -18.90
C ALA A 10 31.71 32.74 -18.16
N LEU A 11 32.42 32.23 -17.16
CA LEU A 11 31.93 31.13 -16.31
C LEU A 11 30.76 31.56 -15.43
N LEU A 12 30.78 32.78 -14.89
CA LEU A 12 29.66 33.30 -14.08
C LEU A 12 28.39 33.50 -14.92
N THR A 13 28.52 33.94 -16.17
CA THR A 13 27.37 34.10 -17.09
C THR A 13 26.80 32.75 -17.53
N LEU A 14 27.63 31.72 -17.69
CA LEU A 14 27.17 30.36 -18.00
C LEU A 14 26.46 29.72 -16.81
N PHE A 15 26.98 29.93 -15.59
CA PHE A 15 26.33 29.44 -14.38
C PHE A 15 24.97 30.11 -14.12
N LEU A 16 24.85 31.41 -14.42
CA LEU A 16 23.55 32.12 -14.31
C LEU A 16 22.55 31.68 -15.38
N LEU A 17 23.00 31.28 -16.58
CA LEU A 17 22.10 30.76 -17.62
C LEU A 17 21.50 29.39 -17.26
N GLU A 18 22.26 28.51 -16.61
CA GLU A 18 21.74 27.19 -16.20
C GLU A 18 20.75 27.29 -15.02
N VAL A 19 20.92 28.28 -14.14
CA VAL A 19 20.00 28.51 -13.02
C VAL A 19 18.67 29.11 -13.51
N VAL A 20 18.66 29.85 -14.62
CA VAL A 20 17.45 30.43 -15.23
C VAL A 20 16.67 29.40 -16.07
N SER A 21 17.30 28.33 -16.57
CA SER A 21 16.60 27.30 -17.35
C SER A 21 15.90 26.22 -16.52
N ALA A 22 16.15 26.13 -15.21
CA ALA A 22 15.55 25.10 -14.34
C ALA A 22 14.25 25.56 -13.65
N ASN A 23 13.83 26.80 -13.86
CA ASN A 23 12.80 27.42 -13.06
C ASN A 23 12.03 28.40 -13.96
N GLU A 24 11.01 27.92 -14.69
CA GLU A 24 9.89 28.67 -15.32
C GLU A 24 9.23 27.78 -16.39
N LEU A 25 8.29 26.91 -15.99
CA LEU A 25 7.25 26.41 -16.91
C LEU A 25 5.88 26.71 -16.32
N SER A 26 5.56 28.00 -16.26
CA SER A 26 4.18 28.50 -16.16
C SER A 26 4.16 29.98 -16.56
N LEU A 27 4.06 30.23 -17.86
CA LEU A 27 3.78 31.55 -18.43
C LEU A 27 2.31 31.60 -18.92
N PRO A 28 1.52 32.63 -18.52
CA PRO A 28 0.16 32.88 -18.98
C PRO A 28 0.12 33.94 -20.10
N PHE A 29 -0.93 33.91 -20.93
CA PHE A 29 -1.30 35.03 -21.82
C PHE A 29 -2.83 35.27 -21.81
N HIS A 30 -3.21 36.41 -21.19
CA HIS A 30 -4.12 37.50 -21.65
C HIS A 30 -5.08 37.19 -22.83
N LEU A 31 -6.39 37.55 -22.95
CA LEU A 31 -7.32 38.64 -22.48
C LEU A 31 -8.72 38.37 -23.16
N PRO A 32 -9.79 39.22 -23.07
CA PRO A 32 -10.54 39.76 -21.92
C PRO A 32 -12.09 39.70 -22.14
N ILE A 33 -12.83 40.50 -21.34
CA ILE A 33 -14.22 41.01 -21.46
C ILE A 33 -15.41 40.08 -21.14
N ASN A 34 -15.99 40.21 -19.95
CA ASN A 34 -17.22 40.99 -19.67
C ASN A 34 -17.87 40.55 -18.34
N GLU A 35 -18.06 41.53 -17.45
CA GLU A 35 -19.12 41.69 -16.44
C GLU A 35 -19.39 40.59 -15.37
N THR A 36 -18.94 40.91 -14.15
CA THR A 36 -19.78 41.11 -12.94
C THR A 36 -20.56 39.92 -12.37
N ILE A 37 -19.97 39.15 -11.42
CA ILE A 37 -20.56 38.84 -10.08
C ILE A 37 -19.42 38.49 -9.11
N GLY A 38 -19.33 39.22 -8.00
CA GLY A 38 -18.19 39.21 -7.06
C GLY A 38 -18.02 37.93 -6.24
N LEU A 39 -16.77 37.48 -6.14
CA LEU A 39 -16.26 36.66 -5.05
C LEU A 39 -14.83 37.12 -4.74
N GLU A 40 -14.67 37.66 -3.54
CA GLU A 40 -13.45 38.27 -3.03
C GLU A 40 -12.47 37.17 -2.61
N VAL A 41 -11.36 37.02 -3.34
CA VAL A 41 -10.27 36.10 -2.97
C VAL A 41 -8.90 36.71 -3.29
N PHE A 42 -8.24 37.13 -2.20
CA PHE A 42 -6.80 37.10 -1.89
C PHE A 42 -5.82 38.10 -2.53
N GLN A 43 -5.36 39.04 -1.70
CA GLN A 43 -4.00 39.60 -1.72
C GLN A 43 -3.28 39.26 -0.40
N GLY A 44 -2.00 38.90 -0.50
CA GLY A 44 -1.05 38.78 0.61
C GLY A 44 -1.08 37.40 1.28
N ILE A 45 0.02 36.76 1.67
CA ILE A 45 1.40 37.18 1.91
C ILE A 45 2.23 35.90 2.07
N ASN A 46 3.43 35.92 1.51
CA ASN A 46 4.61 35.08 1.76
C ASN A 46 4.57 34.22 3.03
N ASN A 47 4.62 32.88 2.86
CA ASN A 47 5.19 31.84 3.74
C ASN A 47 4.65 30.47 3.28
N ALA A 48 5.27 29.89 2.25
CA ALA A 48 4.87 28.58 1.72
C ALA A 48 5.40 27.45 2.60
N SER A 49 4.66 27.11 3.66
CA SER A 49 4.74 25.79 4.28
C SER A 49 4.28 24.73 3.26
N PRO A 50 4.92 23.55 3.21
CA PRO A 50 4.50 22.49 2.30
C PRO A 50 3.05 22.08 2.60
N PRO A 51 2.21 21.82 1.59
CA PRO A 51 0.81 21.45 1.81
C PRO A 51 0.74 20.13 2.59
N SER A 52 0.22 20.21 3.81
CA SER A 52 -0.26 19.06 4.57
C SER A 52 -1.28 18.28 3.73
N PRO A 53 -1.24 16.94 3.68
CA PRO A 53 -2.18 16.17 2.86
C PRO A 53 -3.59 16.29 3.43
N SER A 54 -4.38 17.21 2.87
CA SER A 54 -5.83 17.24 3.04
C SER A 54 -6.42 15.87 2.72
N PRO A 55 -7.40 15.36 3.49
CA PRO A 55 -8.05 14.08 3.24
C PRO A 55 -9.01 14.23 2.07
N LEU A 56 -8.48 14.29 0.85
CA LEU A 56 -9.28 14.00 -0.33
C LEU A 56 -9.72 12.53 -0.23
N PRO A 57 -10.97 12.18 -0.59
CA PRO A 57 -11.39 10.79 -0.68
C PRO A 57 -10.48 10.12 -1.70
N TYR A 58 -9.47 9.37 -1.23
CA TYR A 58 -8.58 8.63 -2.10
C TYR A 58 -9.46 7.78 -3.02
N PRO A 59 -9.33 7.90 -4.35
CA PRO A 59 -10.25 7.22 -5.24
C PRO A 59 -10.12 5.71 -4.97
N GLN A 60 -11.21 5.11 -4.50
CA GLN A 60 -11.28 3.66 -4.31
C GLN A 60 -11.33 2.97 -5.67
N CYS A 61 -10.70 1.81 -5.75
CA CYS A 61 -10.53 1.06 -6.99
C CYS A 61 -10.52 -0.46 -6.72
N GLY A 62 -10.47 -1.23 -7.81
CA GLY A 62 -10.28 -2.67 -7.76
C GLY A 62 -11.49 -3.42 -7.19
N MET A 63 -11.26 -4.60 -6.62
CA MET A 63 -12.33 -5.49 -6.17
C MET A 63 -13.27 -4.85 -5.14
N LYS A 64 -12.75 -3.98 -4.26
CA LYS A 64 -13.55 -3.26 -3.26
C LYS A 64 -14.62 -2.35 -3.89
N LYS A 65 -14.45 -1.98 -5.15
CA LYS A 65 -15.37 -1.13 -5.93
C LYS A 65 -15.81 -1.81 -7.22
N GLY A 66 -16.10 -3.12 -7.18
CA GLY A 66 -16.61 -3.87 -8.35
C GLY A 66 -15.69 -3.84 -9.56
N GLY A 67 -14.37 -3.74 -9.34
CA GLY A 67 -13.39 -3.57 -10.41
C GLY A 67 -13.22 -2.12 -10.87
N GLY A 68 -13.50 -1.11 -10.04
CA GLY A 68 -13.27 0.31 -10.38
C GLY A 68 -11.82 0.61 -10.80
N LYS A 69 -11.63 1.59 -11.69
CA LYS A 69 -10.30 2.09 -12.11
C LYS A 69 -9.92 3.33 -11.31
N CYS A 70 -8.62 3.57 -11.17
CA CYS A 70 -8.09 4.86 -10.77
C CYS A 70 -8.34 5.89 -11.86
N ILE A 71 -8.69 7.11 -11.42
CA ILE A 71 -9.15 8.18 -12.28
C ILE A 71 -7.97 8.86 -12.95
N LYS A 72 -6.84 9.01 -12.26
CA LYS A 72 -5.67 9.68 -12.83
C LYS A 72 -4.82 8.71 -13.64
N THR A 73 -4.32 9.20 -14.76
CA THR A 73 -3.36 8.48 -15.60
C THR A 73 -2.09 8.17 -14.81
N GLY A 74 -1.57 6.94 -14.96
CA GLY A 74 -0.37 6.48 -14.26
C GLY A 74 -0.61 5.97 -12.82
N GLU A 75 -1.81 6.09 -12.27
CA GLU A 75 -2.13 5.49 -10.97
C GLU A 75 -2.38 3.98 -11.08
N CYS A 76 -1.85 3.27 -10.10
CA CYS A 76 -2.11 1.87 -9.86
C CYS A 76 -3.13 1.72 -8.74
N CYS A 77 -3.99 0.72 -8.89
CA CYS A 77 -4.86 0.30 -7.81
C CYS A 77 -4.13 -0.71 -6.94
N SER A 78 -3.83 -0.34 -5.71
CA SER A 78 -3.26 -1.25 -4.71
C SER A 78 -4.22 -2.39 -4.37
N ILE A 79 -3.72 -3.51 -3.87
CA ILE A 79 -4.51 -4.62 -3.30
C ILE A 79 -5.48 -4.15 -2.19
N TRP A 80 -5.19 -3.00 -1.58
CA TRP A 80 -6.03 -2.37 -0.56
C TRP A 80 -7.20 -1.56 -1.12
N GLY A 81 -7.31 -1.46 -2.44
CA GLY A 81 -8.39 -0.77 -3.15
C GLY A 81 -8.21 0.74 -3.18
N TRP A 82 -6.98 1.23 -3.11
CA TRP A 82 -6.63 2.65 -3.19
C TRP A 82 -5.74 2.93 -4.38
N CYS A 83 -5.93 4.09 -4.99
CA CYS A 83 -5.12 4.59 -6.09
C CYS A 83 -3.87 5.32 -5.63
N GLY A 84 -2.77 5.15 -6.34
CA GLY A 84 -1.51 5.85 -6.12
C GLY A 84 -0.44 5.43 -7.12
N THR A 85 0.71 6.10 -7.09
CA THR A 85 1.78 5.94 -8.10
C THR A 85 3.06 5.33 -7.55
N THR A 86 3.14 5.03 -6.25
CA THR A 86 4.36 4.50 -5.63
C THR A 86 4.41 2.96 -5.66
N ASN A 87 5.55 2.37 -5.30
CA ASN A 87 5.72 0.91 -5.21
C ASN A 87 4.67 0.22 -4.31
N ALA A 88 4.19 0.89 -3.25
CA ALA A 88 3.13 0.37 -2.39
C ALA A 88 1.79 0.15 -3.12
N TYR A 89 1.61 0.78 -4.29
CA TYR A 89 0.43 0.67 -5.14
C TYR A 89 0.71 -0.13 -6.41
N CYS A 90 1.91 0.04 -6.98
CA CYS A 90 2.26 -0.41 -8.33
C CYS A 90 3.11 -1.68 -8.39
N SER A 91 3.76 -2.11 -7.31
CA SER A 91 4.62 -3.29 -7.37
C SER A 91 3.82 -4.57 -7.69
N PRO A 92 4.38 -5.57 -8.40
CA PRO A 92 3.66 -6.74 -8.94
C PRO A 92 2.83 -7.56 -7.94
N GLY A 93 3.17 -7.52 -6.63
CA GLY A 93 2.44 -8.19 -5.55
C GLY A 93 1.49 -7.27 -4.75
N TYR A 94 1.58 -5.96 -4.94
CA TYR A 94 0.76 -4.96 -4.23
C TYR A 94 -0.25 -4.28 -5.14
N CYS A 95 -0.21 -4.55 -6.45
CA CYS A 95 -1.12 -3.99 -7.41
C CYS A 95 -2.18 -5.00 -7.87
N GLN A 96 -3.44 -4.56 -7.88
CA GLN A 96 -4.56 -5.32 -8.41
C GLN A 96 -5.13 -4.76 -9.72
N LYS A 97 -4.90 -3.50 -10.08
CA LYS A 97 -5.42 -2.92 -11.34
C LYS A 97 -4.53 -1.79 -11.84
N GLN A 98 -4.44 -1.59 -13.15
CA GLN A 98 -3.56 -0.58 -13.76
C GLN A 98 -2.09 -0.77 -13.35
N CYS A 99 -1.67 -2.02 -13.22
CA CYS A 99 -0.33 -2.37 -12.77
C CYS A 99 0.68 -2.22 -13.91
N PRO A 100 1.83 -1.57 -13.69
CA PRO A 100 2.92 -1.61 -14.65
C PRO A 100 3.44 -3.05 -14.76
N GLY A 101 3.72 -3.50 -15.97
CA GLY A 101 4.45 -4.74 -16.21
C GLY A 101 5.93 -4.62 -15.81
N PRO A 102 6.72 -5.71 -15.87
CA PRO A 102 6.31 -7.05 -16.32
C PRO A 102 5.47 -7.80 -15.27
N TYR A 103 4.54 -8.63 -15.75
CA TYR A 103 3.70 -9.46 -14.88
C TYR A 103 4.34 -10.85 -14.71
N PRO A 104 4.30 -11.43 -13.49
CA PRO A 104 4.67 -12.82 -13.29
C PRO A 104 3.94 -13.78 -14.25
N GLU A 105 4.58 -14.89 -14.60
CA GLU A 105 3.98 -15.97 -15.41
C GLU A 105 2.65 -16.43 -14.77
N GLY A 106 1.64 -16.71 -15.59
CA GLY A 106 0.32 -17.11 -15.11
C GLY A 106 -0.56 -15.99 -14.52
N ARG A 107 -0.12 -14.73 -14.53
CA ARG A 107 -1.01 -13.59 -14.20
C ARG A 107 -1.98 -13.28 -15.33
N CYS A 108 -3.19 -12.92 -14.96
CA CYS A 108 -4.28 -12.64 -15.89
C CYS A 108 -5.21 -11.56 -15.34
N GLY A 109 -6.16 -11.15 -16.17
CA GLY A 109 -7.26 -10.30 -15.79
C GLY A 109 -6.86 -8.85 -15.57
N TRP A 110 -7.66 -8.10 -14.84
CA TRP A 110 -7.46 -6.68 -14.57
C TRP A 110 -6.16 -6.40 -13.81
N GLN A 111 -5.59 -7.42 -13.16
CA GLN A 111 -4.27 -7.42 -12.53
C GLN A 111 -3.10 -7.41 -13.52
N ALA A 112 -3.31 -7.93 -14.73
CA ALA A 112 -2.32 -8.05 -15.78
C ALA A 112 -2.79 -7.34 -17.07
N ASN A 113 -3.36 -6.15 -16.91
CA ASN A 113 -3.87 -5.32 -18.01
C ASN A 113 -4.85 -6.04 -18.96
N GLY A 114 -5.72 -6.89 -18.40
CA GLY A 114 -6.68 -7.67 -19.16
C GLY A 114 -6.11 -8.91 -19.85
N LYS A 115 -4.85 -9.28 -19.57
CA LYS A 115 -4.22 -10.50 -20.12
C LYS A 115 -5.08 -11.72 -19.84
N SER A 116 -5.32 -12.52 -20.87
CA SER A 116 -6.01 -13.81 -20.77
C SER A 116 -5.04 -14.92 -20.33
N CYS A 117 -5.57 -15.93 -19.67
CA CYS A 117 -4.87 -17.20 -19.51
C CYS A 117 -4.61 -17.86 -20.87
N PRO A 118 -3.54 -18.66 -21.01
CA PRO A 118 -3.24 -19.44 -22.21
C PRO A 118 -4.45 -20.20 -22.73
N THR A 119 -4.83 -19.96 -23.98
CA THR A 119 -5.96 -20.64 -24.63
C THR A 119 -5.66 -22.13 -24.82
N GLY A 120 -6.71 -22.97 -24.81
CA GLY A 120 -6.59 -24.41 -25.00
C GLY A 120 -6.12 -25.21 -23.76
N THR A 121 -5.78 -24.54 -22.66
CA THR A 121 -5.34 -25.20 -21.41
C THR A 121 -6.49 -25.52 -20.44
N GLY A 122 -7.68 -24.99 -20.70
CA GLY A 122 -8.82 -25.05 -19.76
C GLY A 122 -8.66 -24.16 -18.52
N GLN A 123 -7.67 -23.25 -18.51
CA GLN A 123 -7.44 -22.34 -17.39
C GLN A 123 -8.46 -21.20 -17.35
N CYS A 124 -8.90 -20.87 -16.15
CA CYS A 124 -9.72 -19.72 -15.84
C CYS A 124 -8.87 -18.66 -15.15
N CYS A 125 -9.22 -17.39 -15.37
CA CYS A 125 -8.63 -16.30 -14.62
C CYS A 125 -9.40 -16.09 -13.32
N SER A 126 -8.77 -16.36 -12.17
CA SER A 126 -9.40 -16.12 -10.87
C SER A 126 -9.61 -14.62 -10.61
N ASN A 127 -10.45 -14.28 -9.63
CA ASN A 127 -10.61 -12.92 -9.10
C ASN A 127 -9.30 -12.34 -8.58
N GLY A 128 -8.35 -13.18 -8.15
CA GLY A 128 -7.00 -12.80 -7.74
C GLY A 128 -6.05 -12.49 -8.91
N GLY A 129 -6.47 -12.73 -10.16
CA GLY A 129 -5.69 -12.45 -11.36
C GLY A 129 -4.61 -13.49 -11.63
N TRP A 130 -4.94 -14.75 -11.37
CA TRP A 130 -4.09 -15.91 -11.61
C TRP A 130 -4.82 -16.96 -12.43
N CYS A 131 -4.09 -17.65 -13.31
CA CYS A 131 -4.58 -18.73 -14.15
C CYS A 131 -4.56 -20.08 -13.43
N GLY A 132 -5.64 -20.85 -13.54
CA GLY A 132 -5.74 -22.21 -13.00
C GLY A 132 -7.00 -22.93 -13.45
N THR A 133 -7.08 -24.24 -13.21
CA THR A 133 -8.15 -25.10 -13.75
C THR A 133 -9.15 -25.59 -12.70
N THR A 134 -8.94 -25.31 -11.41
CA THR A 134 -9.82 -25.80 -10.33
C THR A 134 -11.03 -24.88 -10.11
N SER A 135 -12.00 -25.33 -9.30
CA SER A 135 -13.15 -24.52 -8.87
C SER A 135 -12.75 -23.18 -8.23
N ASP A 136 -11.60 -23.10 -7.59
CA ASP A 136 -11.11 -21.85 -6.97
C ASP A 136 -10.77 -20.77 -8.00
N TYR A 137 -10.49 -21.19 -9.25
CA TYR A 137 -10.21 -20.31 -10.37
C TYR A 137 -11.43 -20.15 -11.29
N CYS A 138 -12.20 -21.22 -11.47
CA CYS A 138 -13.20 -21.34 -12.51
C CYS A 138 -14.65 -21.18 -12.03
N ALA A 139 -14.94 -21.31 -10.73
CA ALA A 139 -16.30 -21.14 -10.24
C ALA A 139 -16.82 -19.72 -10.51
N SER A 140 -18.10 -19.57 -10.82
CA SER A 140 -18.70 -18.32 -11.29
C SER A 140 -18.48 -17.12 -10.37
N LYS A 141 -18.31 -17.33 -9.06
CA LYS A 141 -18.03 -16.26 -8.08
C LYS A 141 -16.55 -15.91 -7.94
N ASN A 142 -15.67 -16.82 -8.33
CA ASN A 142 -14.22 -16.72 -8.13
C ASN A 142 -13.47 -16.43 -9.43
N CYS A 143 -14.18 -16.33 -10.54
CA CYS A 143 -13.62 -16.20 -11.87
C CYS A 143 -13.92 -14.84 -12.49
N GLN A 144 -12.90 -14.28 -13.13
CA GLN A 144 -12.94 -13.03 -13.87
C GLN A 144 -13.14 -13.23 -15.38
N SER A 145 -12.44 -14.21 -15.96
CA SER A 145 -12.52 -14.51 -17.40
C SER A 145 -12.20 -15.98 -17.65
N GLN A 146 -12.67 -16.51 -18.78
CA GLN A 146 -12.55 -17.94 -19.13
C GLN A 146 -13.24 -18.88 -18.13
N CYS A 147 -14.35 -18.44 -17.52
CA CYS A 147 -15.05 -19.08 -16.39
C CYS A 147 -15.86 -20.34 -16.72
N LYS A 148 -15.38 -21.15 -17.65
CA LYS A 148 -15.97 -22.46 -17.92
C LYS A 148 -15.34 -23.43 -16.94
N LEU A 149 -16.15 -24.02 -16.06
CA LEU A 149 -15.70 -25.16 -15.27
C LEU A 149 -15.18 -26.22 -16.27
N PRO A 150 -13.97 -26.76 -16.08
CA PRO A 150 -13.56 -27.91 -16.86
C PRO A 150 -14.60 -29.00 -16.65
N SER A 151 -15.02 -29.65 -17.74
CA SER A 151 -15.86 -30.83 -17.65
C SER A 151 -15.20 -31.83 -16.69
N PRO A 152 -15.97 -32.50 -15.81
CA PRO A 152 -15.39 -33.54 -14.97
C PRO A 152 -14.65 -34.55 -15.86
N PRO A 153 -13.49 -35.07 -15.42
CA PRO A 153 -12.79 -36.09 -16.18
C PRO A 153 -13.74 -37.29 -16.41
N PRO A 154 -13.64 -37.98 -17.55
CA PRO A 154 -14.43 -39.18 -17.77
C PRO A 154 -14.17 -40.18 -16.63
N PRO A 155 -15.16 -41.00 -16.26
CA PRO A 155 -14.95 -42.04 -15.26
C PRO A 155 -13.78 -42.94 -15.70
N PRO A 156 -12.96 -43.43 -14.76
CA PRO A 156 -11.88 -44.36 -15.10
C PRO A 156 -12.47 -45.58 -15.82
N PRO A 157 -11.76 -46.14 -16.81
CA PRO A 157 -12.20 -47.38 -17.45
C PRO A 157 -12.33 -48.49 -16.38
N PRO A 158 -13.26 -49.45 -16.57
CA PRO A 158 -13.36 -50.60 -15.67
C PRO A 158 -12.00 -51.32 -15.59
N PRO A 159 -11.65 -51.92 -14.44
CA PRO A 159 -10.40 -52.65 -14.30
C PRO A 159 -10.29 -53.73 -15.38
N SER A 160 -9.13 -53.82 -16.01
CA SER A 160 -8.84 -54.87 -16.99
C SER A 160 -8.98 -56.25 -16.32
N PRO A 161 -9.51 -57.28 -17.00
CA PRO A 161 -9.51 -58.63 -16.47
C PRO A 161 -8.08 -59.06 -16.14
N PRO A 162 -7.87 -59.88 -15.09
CA PRO A 162 -6.54 -60.38 -14.76
C PRO A 162 -5.94 -61.12 -15.96
N PRO A 163 -4.63 -60.93 -16.24
CA PRO A 163 -3.98 -61.64 -17.32
C PRO A 163 -4.03 -63.17 -17.08
N PRO A 164 -4.06 -63.99 -18.13
CA PRO A 164 -3.98 -65.44 -17.99
C PRO A 164 -2.69 -65.82 -17.26
N SER A 165 -2.76 -66.85 -16.42
CA SER A 165 -1.61 -67.39 -15.70
C SER A 165 -0.48 -67.71 -16.69
N PRO A 166 0.76 -67.23 -16.46
CA PRO A 166 1.87 -67.52 -17.35
C PRO A 166 2.15 -69.03 -17.38
N PRO A 167 2.61 -69.57 -18.52
CA PRO A 167 3.09 -70.94 -18.59
C PRO A 167 4.28 -71.15 -17.64
N SER A 168 4.40 -72.36 -17.10
CA SER A 168 5.51 -72.74 -16.22
C SER A 168 6.86 -72.41 -16.87
N PRO A 169 7.79 -71.74 -16.16
CA PRO A 169 9.08 -71.39 -16.72
C PRO A 169 9.88 -72.66 -17.09
N PRO A 170 10.66 -72.64 -18.17
CA PRO A 170 11.60 -73.70 -18.48
C PRO A 170 12.68 -73.80 -17.39
N PRO A 171 13.33 -74.98 -17.23
CA PRO A 171 14.40 -75.15 -16.27
C PRO A 171 15.54 -74.14 -16.54
N PRO A 172 16.20 -73.63 -15.49
CA PRO A 172 17.25 -72.63 -15.62
C PRO A 172 18.42 -73.17 -16.45
N SER A 173 18.85 -72.39 -17.44
CA SER A 173 20.08 -72.63 -18.20
C SER A 173 21.30 -72.54 -17.27
N PRO A 174 22.37 -73.31 -17.53
CA PRO A 174 23.61 -73.19 -16.76
C PRO A 174 24.19 -71.76 -16.88
N PRO A 175 24.85 -71.25 -15.81
CA PRO A 175 25.39 -69.91 -15.81
C PRO A 175 26.50 -69.77 -16.88
N PRO A 176 26.55 -68.64 -17.62
CA PRO A 176 27.66 -68.36 -18.52
C PRO A 176 28.98 -68.18 -17.74
N PRO A 177 30.13 -68.44 -18.38
CA PRO A 177 31.43 -68.19 -17.76
C PRO A 177 31.59 -66.71 -17.38
N PRO A 178 32.34 -66.40 -16.31
CA PRO A 178 32.53 -65.04 -15.86
C PRO A 178 33.24 -64.20 -16.93
N PRO A 179 32.81 -62.95 -17.17
CA PRO A 179 33.51 -62.05 -18.05
C PRO A 179 34.91 -61.72 -17.50
N PRO A 180 35.88 -61.38 -18.37
CA PRO A 180 37.20 -60.94 -17.93
C PRO A 180 37.09 -59.68 -17.05
N SER A 181 37.97 -59.57 -16.05
CA SER A 181 37.97 -58.45 -15.10
C SER A 181 38.21 -57.12 -15.83
N PRO A 182 37.37 -56.09 -15.58
CA PRO A 182 37.62 -54.77 -16.13
C PRO A 182 38.91 -54.17 -15.55
N PRO A 183 39.60 -53.29 -16.30
CA PRO A 183 40.74 -52.55 -15.77
C PRO A 183 40.30 -51.65 -14.59
N PRO A 184 41.23 -51.32 -13.66
CA PRO A 184 40.92 -50.49 -12.52
C PRO A 184 40.41 -49.11 -12.95
N PRO A 185 39.39 -48.54 -12.29
CA PRO A 185 38.91 -47.20 -12.60
C PRO A 185 40.00 -46.16 -12.31
N SER A 186 40.10 -45.15 -13.19
CA SER A 186 40.93 -43.97 -12.93
C SER A 186 40.49 -43.27 -11.65
N PRO A 187 41.42 -42.69 -10.87
CA PRO A 187 41.07 -41.97 -9.65
C PRO A 187 40.13 -40.79 -9.97
N PRO A 188 39.08 -40.56 -9.15
CA PRO A 188 38.19 -39.44 -9.35
C PRO A 188 38.95 -38.11 -9.19
N PRO A 189 38.59 -37.06 -9.94
CA PRO A 189 39.12 -35.73 -9.69
C PRO A 189 38.76 -35.27 -8.26
N PRO A 190 39.57 -34.39 -7.64
CA PRO A 190 39.28 -33.85 -6.32
C PRO A 190 37.89 -33.19 -6.30
N SER A 191 37.10 -33.50 -5.29
CA SER A 191 35.75 -32.93 -5.13
C SER A 191 35.84 -31.41 -4.94
N PRO A 192 35.00 -30.62 -5.64
CA PRO A 192 34.91 -29.19 -5.37
C PRO A 192 34.45 -28.99 -3.93
N SER A 193 34.98 -27.94 -3.28
CA SER A 193 34.56 -27.56 -1.93
C SER A 193 33.04 -27.35 -1.87
N PRO A 194 32.35 -27.86 -0.84
CA PRO A 194 30.91 -27.66 -0.73
C PRO A 194 30.59 -26.16 -0.63
N PRO A 195 29.50 -25.70 -1.27
CA PRO A 195 29.03 -24.34 -1.07
C PRO A 195 28.71 -24.11 0.41
N PRO A 196 28.85 -22.88 0.93
CA PRO A 196 28.41 -22.56 2.28
C PRO A 196 26.93 -22.93 2.42
N PRO A 197 26.51 -23.45 3.58
CA PRO A 197 25.11 -23.79 3.80
C PRO A 197 24.24 -22.53 3.57
N PRO A 198 23.05 -22.69 2.96
CA PRO A 198 22.12 -21.57 2.83
C PRO A 198 21.83 -20.98 4.21
N ALA A 199 21.71 -19.65 4.29
CA ALA A 199 21.34 -18.96 5.52
C ALA A 199 20.07 -19.61 6.09
N SER A 200 20.10 -19.94 7.39
CA SER A 200 18.94 -20.55 8.06
C SER A 200 17.71 -19.66 7.85
N PRO A 201 16.54 -20.23 7.50
CA PRO A 201 15.32 -19.45 7.41
C PRO A 201 15.08 -18.73 8.75
N PRO A 202 14.55 -17.49 8.75
CA PRO A 202 14.23 -16.80 9.98
C PRO A 202 13.27 -17.68 10.83
N PRO A 203 13.41 -17.68 12.16
CA PRO A 203 12.55 -18.49 13.01
C PRO A 203 11.07 -18.14 12.74
N PRO A 204 10.16 -19.13 12.74
CA PRO A 204 8.75 -18.86 12.57
C PRO A 204 8.28 -17.87 13.66
N PRO A 205 7.37 -16.93 13.33
CA PRO A 205 6.86 -15.99 14.31
C PRO A 205 6.27 -16.75 15.51
N PRO A 206 6.52 -16.31 16.76
CA PRO A 206 6.04 -17.00 17.95
C PRO A 206 4.50 -17.10 17.91
N ALA A 207 3.99 -18.32 18.04
CA ALA A 207 2.57 -18.62 17.96
C ALA A 207 1.88 -18.49 19.33
N LEU A 208 1.63 -17.27 19.83
CA LEU A 208 0.88 -17.01 21.08
C LEU A 208 0.20 -15.62 21.05
N PRO A 209 -0.93 -15.40 21.76
CA PRO A 209 -1.81 -14.25 21.56
C PRO A 209 -1.07 -12.92 21.69
N TYR A 210 -0.96 -12.18 20.58
CA TYR A 210 -0.32 -10.88 20.57
C TYR A 210 -0.99 -9.96 21.61
N PRO A 211 -0.24 -9.26 22.46
CA PRO A 211 -0.85 -8.36 23.42
C PRO A 211 -1.65 -7.29 22.66
N GLN A 212 -2.95 -7.21 22.93
CA GLN A 212 -3.80 -6.16 22.38
C GLN A 212 -3.48 -4.81 23.05
N CYS A 213 -3.62 -3.73 22.31
CA CYS A 213 -3.32 -2.37 22.75
C CYS A 213 -4.16 -1.33 22.00
N GLY A 214 -4.01 -0.06 22.39
CA GLY A 214 -4.60 1.08 21.67
C GLY A 214 -6.11 1.16 21.81
N ILE A 215 -6.77 1.81 20.85
CA ILE A 215 -8.23 2.09 20.91
C ILE A 215 -9.05 0.81 21.10
N LYS A 216 -8.63 -0.32 20.49
CA LYS A 216 -9.31 -1.62 20.64
C LYS A 216 -9.33 -2.16 22.07
N LYS A 217 -8.41 -1.70 22.93
CA LYS A 217 -8.29 -2.10 24.33
C LYS A 217 -8.40 -0.90 25.27
N GLY A 218 -9.35 0.02 25.00
CA GLY A 218 -9.60 1.19 25.87
C GLY A 218 -8.38 2.11 26.03
N GLY A 219 -7.51 2.16 25.02
CA GLY A 219 -6.24 2.89 25.09
C GLY A 219 -5.12 2.13 25.82
N GLY A 220 -5.18 0.81 25.98
CA GLY A 220 -4.14 0.01 26.62
C GLY A 220 -2.74 0.19 26.01
N LYS A 221 -1.68 0.08 26.83
CA LYS A 221 -0.28 0.07 26.40
C LYS A 221 0.20 -1.36 26.12
N CYS A 222 1.19 -1.50 25.26
CA CYS A 222 2.02 -2.69 25.15
C CYS A 222 2.82 -2.87 26.43
N ILE A 223 2.89 -4.12 26.89
CA ILE A 223 3.46 -4.48 28.19
C ILE A 223 4.99 -4.52 28.11
N LYS A 224 5.55 -4.95 26.97
CA LYS A 224 7.01 -5.05 26.83
C LYS A 224 7.62 -3.72 26.42
N THR A 225 8.77 -3.42 27.00
CA THR A 225 9.59 -2.26 26.65
C THR A 225 10.03 -2.34 25.19
N GLY A 226 9.92 -1.22 24.46
CA GLY A 226 10.27 -1.13 23.03
C GLY A 226 9.17 -1.60 22.07
N GLU A 227 8.04 -2.12 22.54
CA GLU A 227 6.91 -2.44 21.68
C GLU A 227 6.09 -1.20 21.33
N CYS A 228 5.69 -1.13 20.06
CA CYS A 228 4.75 -0.17 19.53
C CYS A 228 3.38 -0.82 19.39
N CYS A 229 2.35 -0.03 19.65
CA CYS A 229 0.99 -0.42 19.35
C CYS A 229 0.65 -0.05 17.91
N SER A 230 0.45 -1.04 17.06
CA SER A 230 -0.02 -0.82 15.68
C SER A 230 -1.44 -0.25 15.65
N ILE A 231 -1.84 0.39 14.56
CA ILE A 231 -3.23 0.82 14.27
C ILE A 231 -4.22 -0.35 14.34
N TRP A 232 -3.73 -1.58 14.17
CA TRP A 232 -4.52 -2.80 14.26
C TRP A 232 -4.78 -3.26 15.70
N GLY A 233 -4.21 -2.57 16.69
CA GLY A 233 -4.38 -2.84 18.12
C GLY A 233 -3.54 -4.01 18.61
N TRP A 234 -2.40 -4.28 17.96
CA TRP A 234 -1.45 -5.32 18.33
C TRP A 234 -0.09 -4.73 18.66
N CYS A 235 0.58 -5.29 19.66
CA CYS A 235 1.93 -4.94 20.07
C CYS A 235 2.99 -5.66 19.24
N GLY A 236 4.06 -4.95 18.89
CA GLY A 236 5.23 -5.51 18.22
C GLY A 236 6.35 -4.48 18.04
N THR A 237 7.50 -4.91 17.54
CA THR A 237 8.72 -4.09 17.46
C THR A 237 9.17 -3.76 16.03
N THR A 238 8.50 -4.28 15.00
CA THR A 238 8.90 -4.08 13.60
C THR A 238 8.26 -2.83 12.98
N ASN A 239 8.70 -2.43 11.79
CA ASN A 239 8.12 -1.31 11.04
C ASN A 239 6.60 -1.42 10.82
N ALA A 240 6.05 -2.63 10.76
CA ALA A 240 4.60 -2.84 10.65
C ALA A 240 3.81 -2.34 11.88
N TYR A 241 4.48 -2.20 13.02
CA TYR A 241 3.92 -1.74 14.29
C TYR A 241 4.37 -0.33 14.64
N CYS A 242 5.64 -0.01 14.36
CA CYS A 242 6.32 1.19 14.84
C CYS A 242 6.41 2.33 13.83
N SER A 243 6.15 2.09 12.54
CA SER A 243 6.24 3.18 11.55
C SER A 243 5.22 4.29 11.84
N PRO A 244 5.53 5.57 11.58
CA PRO A 244 4.67 6.70 11.93
C PRO A 244 3.22 6.60 11.43
N GLY A 245 2.99 5.98 10.26
CA GLY A 245 1.64 5.79 9.69
C GLY A 245 0.89 4.56 10.21
N TYR A 246 1.59 3.62 10.86
CA TYR A 246 1.02 2.37 11.36
C TYR A 246 1.03 2.27 12.88
N CYS A 247 1.67 3.20 13.57
CA CYS A 247 1.71 3.21 15.02
C CYS A 247 0.66 4.16 15.61
N GLN A 248 -0.12 3.66 16.58
CA GLN A 248 -1.07 4.46 17.34
C GLN A 248 -0.61 4.78 18.76
N LYS A 249 0.27 4.00 19.40
CA LYS A 249 0.73 4.25 20.77
C LYS A 249 2.13 3.68 21.00
N GLN A 250 2.92 4.30 21.87
CA GLN A 250 4.34 3.93 22.09
C GLN A 250 5.16 4.00 20.80
N CYS A 251 4.88 5.01 19.96
CA CYS A 251 5.54 5.19 18.68
C CYS A 251 6.91 5.83 18.88
N PRO A 252 7.98 5.31 18.26
CA PRO A 252 9.26 5.98 18.24
C PRO A 252 9.15 7.27 17.42
N GLY A 253 9.81 8.33 17.89
CA GLY A 253 10.02 9.54 17.09
C GLY A 253 11.06 9.31 15.97
N PRO A 254 11.24 10.27 15.05
CA PRO A 254 10.56 11.57 14.97
C PRO A 254 9.11 11.45 14.48
N TYR A 255 8.22 12.28 15.03
CA TYR A 255 6.82 12.33 14.61
C TYR A 255 6.63 13.34 13.48
N PRO A 256 5.80 13.05 12.46
CA PRO A 256 5.45 14.06 11.47
C PRO A 256 4.85 15.31 12.11
N GLU A 257 5.01 16.46 11.45
CA GLU A 257 4.43 17.72 11.89
C GLU A 257 2.91 17.60 12.06
N GLY A 258 2.34 18.22 13.10
CA GLY A 258 0.92 18.11 13.42
C GLY A 258 0.49 16.82 14.13
N ARG A 259 1.40 15.87 14.41
CA ARG A 259 1.09 14.72 15.27
C ARG A 259 0.95 15.11 16.73
N CYS A 260 -0.02 14.50 17.40
CA CYS A 260 -0.36 14.76 18.79
C CYS A 260 -0.89 13.51 19.50
N GLY A 261 -1.13 13.66 20.81
CA GLY A 261 -1.83 12.66 21.61
C GLY A 261 -0.99 11.42 21.88
N TRP A 262 -1.64 10.30 22.17
CA TRP A 262 -0.94 9.05 22.50
C TRP A 262 -0.09 8.51 21.35
N GLN A 263 -0.32 8.96 20.11
CA GLN A 263 0.47 8.67 18.91
C GLN A 263 1.83 9.37 18.90
N ALA A 264 1.96 10.50 19.60
CA ALA A 264 3.14 11.35 19.61
C ALA A 264 3.67 11.54 21.03
N ASN A 265 3.65 10.46 21.83
CA ASN A 265 4.09 10.45 23.23
C ASN A 265 3.43 11.55 24.10
N GLY A 266 2.14 11.81 23.87
CA GLY A 266 1.38 12.83 24.61
C GLY A 266 1.59 14.26 24.13
N LYS A 267 2.32 14.49 23.01
CA LYS A 267 2.52 15.82 22.43
C LYS A 267 1.18 16.52 22.20
N SER A 268 1.07 17.76 22.69
CA SER A 268 -0.09 18.62 22.47
C SER A 268 -0.04 19.27 21.09
N CYS A 269 -1.21 19.62 20.56
CA CYS A 269 -1.33 20.50 19.42
C CYS A 269 -0.93 21.94 19.77
N PRO A 270 -0.53 22.76 18.79
CA PRO A 270 -0.19 24.17 19.03
C PRO A 270 -1.29 24.89 19.81
N THR A 271 -0.96 25.52 20.93
CA THR A 271 -1.91 26.28 21.75
C THR A 271 -2.34 27.58 21.08
N GLY A 272 -3.53 28.11 21.42
CA GLY A 272 -4.01 29.41 20.92
C GLY A 272 -4.57 29.41 19.49
N THR A 273 -4.59 28.26 18.83
CA THR A 273 -5.00 28.11 17.42
C THR A 273 -6.37 27.41 17.26
N GLY A 274 -7.00 27.01 18.36
CA GLY A 274 -8.23 26.21 18.35
C GLY A 274 -8.06 24.74 17.92
N HIS A 275 -6.83 24.24 17.80
CA HIS A 275 -6.60 22.85 17.39
C HIS A 275 -6.98 21.86 18.49
N CYS A 276 -7.71 20.83 18.09
CA CYS A 276 -7.97 19.62 18.85
C CYS A 276 -7.06 18.50 18.36
N CYS A 277 -6.74 17.57 19.24
CA CYS A 277 -6.07 16.34 18.87
C CYS A 277 -7.11 15.26 18.59
N SER A 278 -7.22 14.83 17.34
CA SER A 278 -8.14 13.76 16.96
C SER A 278 -7.72 12.42 17.55
N ASN A 279 -8.62 11.45 17.61
CA ASN A 279 -8.34 10.06 18.01
C ASN A 279 -7.31 9.39 17.09
N ALA A 280 -7.13 9.89 15.87
CA ALA A 280 -6.08 9.45 14.94
C ALA A 280 -4.69 10.06 15.25
N GLY A 281 -4.61 11.01 16.19
CA GLY A 281 -3.36 11.61 16.65
C GLY A 281 -2.86 12.73 15.75
N TRP A 282 -3.79 13.49 15.19
CA TRP A 282 -3.51 14.64 14.33
C TRP A 282 -4.21 15.88 14.86
N CYS A 283 -3.53 17.01 14.75
CA CYS A 283 -4.05 18.32 15.11
C CYS A 283 -4.94 18.88 14.01
N GLY A 284 -6.11 19.41 14.37
CA GLY A 284 -6.97 20.14 13.45
C GLY A 284 -8.10 20.87 14.18
N THR A 285 -8.82 21.73 13.48
CA THR A 285 -9.82 22.64 14.07
C THR A 285 -11.27 22.31 13.70
N THR A 286 -11.50 21.35 12.79
CA THR A 286 -12.85 20.98 12.32
C THR A 286 -13.50 19.93 13.24
N SER A 287 -14.79 19.65 13.03
CA SER A 287 -15.53 18.60 13.74
C SER A 287 -14.89 17.21 13.62
N ASP A 288 -14.16 16.93 12.54
CA ASP A 288 -13.46 15.64 12.36
C ASP A 288 -12.33 15.44 13.38
N TYR A 289 -11.83 16.53 13.96
CA TYR A 289 -10.80 16.54 15.00
C TYR A 289 -11.36 16.84 16.38
N CYS A 290 -12.35 17.74 16.43
CA CYS A 290 -12.82 18.37 17.65
C CYS A 290 -14.16 17.83 18.17
N ALA A 291 -14.92 17.05 17.39
CA ALA A 291 -16.15 16.46 17.90
C ALA A 291 -15.86 15.55 19.11
N PRO A 292 -16.73 15.50 20.13
CA PRO A 292 -16.49 14.74 21.37
C PRO A 292 -16.09 13.28 21.15
N VAL A 293 -16.64 12.64 20.11
CA VAL A 293 -16.34 11.24 19.75
C VAL A 293 -15.03 11.07 18.97
N ASN A 294 -14.51 12.13 18.37
CA ASN A 294 -13.36 12.12 17.48
C ASN A 294 -12.10 12.69 18.12
N CYS A 295 -12.19 13.21 19.34
CA CYS A 295 -11.13 13.96 19.98
C CYS A 295 -10.59 13.25 21.23
N GLN A 296 -9.26 13.22 21.37
CA GLN A 296 -8.57 12.65 22.54
C GLN A 296 -7.97 13.70 23.48
N ALA A 297 -7.65 14.90 22.99
CA ALA A 297 -7.08 15.99 23.78
C ALA A 297 -7.40 17.34 23.16
N GLN A 298 -7.46 18.40 23.97
CA GLN A 298 -7.84 19.76 23.51
C GLN A 298 -9.24 19.85 22.89
N CYS A 299 -10.18 19.02 23.37
CA CYS A 299 -11.52 18.84 22.79
C CYS A 299 -12.54 19.93 23.14
N ASN A 300 -12.10 21.11 23.54
CA ASN A 300 -13.02 22.13 24.03
C ASN A 300 -13.93 22.60 22.89
N THR A 301 -15.22 22.34 23.08
CA THR A 301 -16.33 22.54 22.14
C THR A 301 -16.65 24.01 21.85
N THR A 302 -15.95 24.94 22.48
CA THR A 302 -16.30 26.37 22.50
C THR A 302 -16.01 27.11 21.18
N THR A 303 -15.31 26.50 20.22
CA THR A 303 -15.02 27.10 18.90
C THR A 303 -15.83 26.52 17.74
N LEU A 304 -16.68 25.50 17.96
CA LEU A 304 -17.52 24.89 16.91
C LEU A 304 -18.89 25.55 16.73
N THR A 305 -19.09 26.78 17.20
CA THR A 305 -20.18 27.62 16.68
C THR A 305 -19.69 28.25 15.38
N SER A 306 -20.22 27.76 14.25
CA SER A 306 -20.15 28.45 12.96
C SER A 306 -20.31 29.97 13.13
N PRO A 307 -19.70 30.81 12.28
CA PRO A 307 -19.91 32.28 12.29
C PRO A 307 -21.36 32.74 12.08
N ILE A 308 -22.36 31.85 12.10
CA ILE A 308 -23.73 32.11 11.64
C ILE A 308 -24.77 32.04 12.79
N LYS A 309 -24.41 31.62 14.02
CA LYS A 309 -25.40 31.48 15.13
C LYS A 309 -25.24 32.37 16.37
N ASN A 310 -24.37 33.39 16.33
CA ASN A 310 -24.32 34.43 17.37
C ASN A 310 -24.84 35.81 16.94
N ARG A 311 -25.55 35.92 15.80
CA ARG A 311 -26.27 37.15 15.42
C ARG A 311 -27.71 37.23 15.95
N MET A 312 -28.15 36.30 16.80
CA MET A 312 -29.51 36.29 17.38
C MET A 312 -29.53 36.20 18.92
N ARG A 313 -28.52 36.75 19.59
CA ARG A 313 -28.55 36.90 21.07
C ARG A 313 -28.37 38.34 21.55
N GLY A 314 -28.77 39.31 20.71
CA GLY A 314 -28.59 40.75 20.98
C GLY A 314 -29.72 41.68 20.49
N ILE A 315 -30.91 41.18 20.18
CA ILE A 315 -32.04 42.03 19.72
C ILE A 315 -33.37 41.80 20.43
N GLU A 316 -33.42 41.03 21.52
CA GLU A 316 -34.64 40.88 22.32
C GLU A 316 -34.36 41.14 23.81
N SER A 317 -34.20 42.41 24.15
CA SER A 317 -34.68 42.93 25.43
C SER A 317 -35.00 44.41 25.29
N PHE A 318 -36.25 44.63 24.91
CA PHE A 318 -37.15 45.65 25.44
C PHE A 318 -36.61 47.09 25.51
N MET A 319 -37.00 47.85 24.47
CA MET A 319 -37.68 49.15 24.63
C MET A 319 -37.09 50.06 25.71
N LEU A 320 -36.17 50.90 25.24
CA LEU A 320 -36.07 52.33 25.54
C LEU A 320 -37.06 52.85 26.61
N ASN A 321 -36.46 53.24 27.73
CA ASN A 321 -36.94 54.26 28.64
C ASN A 321 -37.65 55.41 27.90
N VAL A 322 -38.97 55.52 28.11
CA VAL A 322 -39.77 56.72 27.89
C VAL A 322 -40.84 56.77 28.98
N VAL A 323 -40.47 57.31 30.15
CA VAL A 323 -41.21 58.29 30.98
C VAL A 323 -40.16 59.10 31.72
#